data_AF-A0A6I1KA13-F1
#
_entry.id   AF-A0A6I1KA13-F1
#
_cell.length_a   1.000
_cell.length_b   1.000
_cell.length_c   1.000
_cell.angle_alpha   90.00
_cell.angle_beta   90.00
_cell.angle_gamma   90.00
#
_symmetry.space_group_name_H-M   'P 1'
#
loop_
_entity.id
_entity.type
_entity.pdbx_description
1 polymer ?
#
loop_
_entity_poly.entity_id
_entity_poly.type
_entity_poly.pdbx_seq_one_letter_code
_entity_poly.pdbx_strand_id
1 'polypeptide(L)'
;MYDLRGYGGMLSDEGRVAAFHQAIRAAVKPDDVVLELGTATGLMACWAAQAGARHVHAVEPDASIALARQCARDNGLADRITFHQTVSSRLSLPERANVLIEDMRGAMPCFKTHLLDVADARARLLTPDATLICQRDTLFVTVAESEKQSRHVHAPWDGSRWGLDLGAVARLAPNCFTKHRCAPEEVLAEPRAWAEIHYPTVSAPHVRGGAELTVTRAATAHGLALWFEAGLFGGFRISNAPTEPKHTYGSAFLSWPAPTPLLAGDRVEVRLDALFTGEDYEWNWASTVRRDGLAEPVARFKQSTFQGRVVTPQDLARKAGNFRPRRGEAAEAQRFLLERMNGTATNAELAAALRAQFPPAFPSDAAALARVVEVAEKLAE
;
A
#
# COMPACT_ATOMS: atom_id res chain seq x y z
N MET A 1 2.57 -9.87 1.45
CA MET A 1 1.74 -10.92 2.08
C MET A 1 1.84 -10.71 3.58
N TYR A 2 0.73 -10.75 4.31
CA TYR A 2 0.74 -10.62 5.77
C TYR A 2 0.88 -12.01 6.39
N ASP A 3 1.63 -12.12 7.48
CA ASP A 3 1.58 -13.33 8.30
C ASP A 3 0.36 -13.29 9.23
N LEU A 4 0.11 -14.38 9.95
CA LEU A 4 -1.01 -14.48 10.88
C LEU A 4 -0.98 -13.38 11.96
N ARG A 5 0.21 -12.93 12.38
CA ARG A 5 0.37 -11.81 13.34
C ARG A 5 -0.07 -10.49 12.72
N GLY A 6 0.25 -10.27 11.44
CA GLY A 6 -0.24 -9.14 10.67
C GLY A 6 -1.76 -9.07 10.66
N TYR A 7 -2.43 -10.17 10.34
CA TYR A 7 -3.90 -10.25 10.38
C TYR A 7 -4.45 -10.02 11.80
N GLY A 8 -3.87 -10.66 12.82
CA GLY A 8 -4.25 -10.44 14.23
C GLY A 8 -4.11 -8.98 14.67
N GLY A 9 -3.08 -8.27 14.19
CA GLY A 9 -2.90 -6.85 14.42
C GLY A 9 -3.98 -5.98 13.78
N MET A 10 -4.53 -6.37 12.62
CA MET A 10 -5.67 -5.68 12.00
C MET A 10 -6.99 -5.91 12.75
N LEU A 11 -7.15 -7.09 13.35
CA LEU A 11 -8.32 -7.44 14.17
C LEU A 11 -8.29 -6.79 15.55
N SER A 12 -7.11 -6.49 16.07
CA SER A 12 -6.93 -5.82 17.36
C SER A 12 -7.16 -4.30 17.27
N ASP A 13 -7.36 -3.77 16.06
CA ASP A 13 -7.71 -2.37 15.83
C ASP A 13 -9.22 -2.18 16.01
N GLU A 14 -9.64 -1.99 17.27
CA GLU A 14 -11.06 -1.91 17.64
C GLU A 14 -11.81 -0.79 16.90
N GLY A 15 -11.16 0.37 16.69
CA GLY A 15 -11.76 1.50 16.00
C GLY A 15 -12.10 1.14 14.55
N ARG A 16 -11.15 0.54 13.83
CA ARG A 16 -11.36 0.03 12.47
C ARG A 16 -12.44 -1.05 12.41
N VAL A 17 -12.31 -2.07 13.26
CA VAL A 17 -13.20 -3.24 13.29
C VAL A 17 -14.63 -2.81 13.59
N ALA A 18 -14.84 -1.94 14.59
CA ALA A 18 -16.15 -1.44 14.95
C ALA A 18 -16.78 -0.61 13.82
N ALA A 19 -16.02 0.29 13.20
CA ALA A 19 -16.52 1.14 12.11
C ALA A 19 -16.99 0.30 10.91
N PHE A 20 -16.20 -0.68 10.46
CA PHE A 20 -16.60 -1.57 9.36
C PHE A 20 -17.79 -2.45 9.73
N HIS A 21 -17.80 -3.04 10.93
CA HIS A 21 -18.92 -3.87 11.37
C HIS A 21 -20.23 -3.07 11.39
N GLN A 22 -20.21 -1.84 11.88
CA GLN A 22 -21.37 -0.96 11.90
C GLN A 22 -21.79 -0.53 10.49
N ALA A 23 -20.84 -0.15 9.62
CA ALA A 23 -21.13 0.23 8.25
C ALA A 23 -21.74 -0.92 7.43
N ILE A 24 -21.21 -2.13 7.57
CA ILE A 24 -21.73 -3.33 6.90
C ILE A 24 -23.16 -3.62 7.36
N ARG A 25 -23.43 -3.59 8.67
CA ARG A 25 -24.79 -3.78 9.21
C ARG A 25 -25.78 -2.71 8.74
N ALA A 26 -25.32 -1.48 8.57
CA ALA A 26 -26.15 -0.39 8.08
C ALA A 26 -26.46 -0.52 6.57
N ALA A 27 -25.48 -0.94 5.79
CA ALA A 27 -25.58 -1.03 4.33
C ALA A 27 -26.33 -2.28 3.87
N VAL A 28 -25.90 -3.47 4.32
CA VAL A 28 -26.35 -4.76 3.77
C VAL A 28 -27.82 -5.04 4.06
N LYS A 29 -28.51 -5.64 3.09
CA LYS A 29 -29.93 -6.02 3.10
C LYS A 29 -30.10 -7.49 2.66
N PRO A 30 -31.26 -8.13 2.98
CA PRO A 30 -31.52 -9.54 2.67
C PRO A 30 -31.30 -9.97 1.20
N ASP A 31 -31.59 -9.09 0.25
CA ASP A 31 -31.49 -9.37 -1.19
C ASP A 31 -30.15 -8.91 -1.80
N ASP A 32 -29.16 -8.53 -0.99
CA ASP A 32 -27.90 -8.05 -1.52
C ASP A 32 -26.97 -9.20 -1.93
N VAL A 33 -26.28 -8.98 -3.05
CA VAL A 33 -25.09 -9.73 -3.46
C VAL A 33 -23.89 -8.86 -3.17
N VAL A 34 -23.05 -9.34 -2.26
CA VAL A 34 -21.89 -8.59 -1.77
C VAL A 34 -20.65 -9.09 -2.48
N LEU A 35 -19.85 -8.17 -3.01
CA LEU A 35 -18.47 -8.42 -3.42
C LEU A 35 -17.52 -7.87 -2.36
N GLU A 36 -16.65 -8.71 -1.81
CA GLU A 36 -15.56 -8.28 -0.93
C GLU A 36 -14.22 -8.45 -1.64
N LEU A 37 -13.44 -7.36 -1.71
CA LEU A 37 -12.08 -7.36 -2.24
C LEU A 37 -11.07 -7.35 -1.09
N GLY A 38 -10.19 -8.35 -1.06
CA GLY A 38 -9.19 -8.51 0.00
C GLY A 38 -9.78 -9.10 1.28
N THR A 39 -10.46 -10.25 1.17
CA THR A 39 -11.19 -10.85 2.31
C THR A 39 -10.27 -11.34 3.44
N ALA A 40 -8.97 -11.54 3.18
CA ALA A 40 -8.01 -12.03 4.16
C ALA A 40 -8.49 -13.31 4.86
N THR A 41 -8.81 -13.22 6.16
CA THR A 41 -9.33 -14.33 6.98
C THR A 41 -10.87 -14.39 7.04
N GLY A 42 -11.58 -13.64 6.19
CA GLY A 42 -13.02 -13.76 5.99
C GLY A 42 -13.91 -12.97 6.95
N LEU A 43 -13.36 -12.06 7.75
CA LEU A 43 -14.13 -11.38 8.81
C LEU A 43 -15.30 -10.57 8.25
N MET A 44 -15.06 -9.69 7.27
CA MET A 44 -16.12 -8.82 6.75
C MET A 44 -17.10 -9.59 5.87
N ALA A 45 -16.66 -10.61 5.10
CA ALA A 45 -17.56 -11.56 4.45
C ALA A 45 -18.52 -12.24 5.43
N CYS A 46 -18.01 -12.71 6.59
CA CYS A 46 -18.84 -13.32 7.61
C CYS A 46 -19.86 -12.31 8.16
N TRP A 47 -19.46 -11.06 8.42
CA TRP A 47 -20.39 -10.02 8.86
C TRP A 47 -21.44 -9.67 7.81
N ALA A 48 -21.08 -9.63 6.54
CA ALA A 48 -22.03 -9.39 5.45
C ALA A 48 -23.08 -10.51 5.38
N ALA A 49 -22.65 -11.78 5.47
CA ALA A 49 -23.57 -12.91 5.53
C ALA A 49 -24.46 -12.85 6.78
N GLN A 50 -23.91 -12.52 7.96
CA GLN A 50 -24.66 -12.33 9.20
C GLN A 50 -25.64 -11.16 9.14
N ALA A 51 -25.30 -10.08 8.44
CA ALA A 51 -26.16 -8.91 8.21
C ALA A 51 -27.32 -9.21 7.25
N GLY A 52 -27.31 -10.38 6.61
CA GLY A 52 -28.43 -10.88 5.83
C GLY A 52 -28.19 -10.97 4.33
N ALA A 53 -27.01 -10.62 3.80
CA ALA A 53 -26.72 -10.68 2.36
C ALA A 53 -27.15 -12.01 1.73
N ARG A 54 -27.93 -11.99 0.64
CA ARG A 54 -28.33 -13.21 -0.09
C ARG A 54 -27.11 -14.07 -0.39
N HIS A 55 -26.04 -13.46 -0.88
CA HIS A 55 -24.79 -14.13 -1.19
C HIS A 55 -23.58 -13.20 -1.06
N VAL A 56 -22.42 -13.77 -0.73
CA VAL A 56 -21.15 -13.04 -0.66
C VAL A 56 -20.11 -13.69 -1.58
N HIS A 57 -19.50 -12.91 -2.45
CA HIS A 57 -18.31 -13.28 -3.20
C HIS A 57 -17.07 -12.65 -2.54
N ALA A 58 -16.27 -13.47 -1.87
CA ALA A 58 -15.11 -13.04 -1.12
C ALA A 58 -13.83 -13.35 -1.91
N VAL A 59 -13.05 -12.32 -2.25
CA VAL A 59 -11.88 -12.42 -3.13
C VAL A 59 -10.60 -12.18 -2.35
N GLU A 60 -9.66 -13.11 -2.44
CA GLU A 60 -8.33 -12.98 -1.82
C GLU A 60 -7.31 -13.81 -2.60
N PRO A 61 -6.28 -13.21 -3.23
CA PRO A 61 -5.26 -13.97 -3.92
C PRO A 61 -4.40 -14.81 -2.96
N ASP A 62 -4.29 -14.41 -1.69
CA ASP A 62 -3.46 -15.08 -0.69
C ASP A 62 -4.01 -16.42 -0.19
N ALA A 63 -3.10 -17.27 0.29
CA ALA A 63 -3.43 -18.54 0.93
C ALA A 63 -4.25 -18.36 2.22
N SER A 64 -4.30 -17.16 2.82
CA SER A 64 -5.16 -16.83 3.96
C SER A 64 -6.65 -17.14 3.70
N ILE A 65 -7.08 -17.17 2.43
CA ILE A 65 -8.44 -17.54 2.06
C ILE A 65 -8.82 -18.96 2.52
N ALA A 66 -7.85 -19.85 2.72
CA ALA A 66 -8.09 -21.17 3.33
C ALA A 66 -8.61 -21.05 4.77
N LEU A 67 -8.08 -20.08 5.54
CA LEU A 67 -8.57 -19.75 6.87
C LEU A 67 -9.96 -19.12 6.79
N ALA A 68 -10.20 -18.22 5.83
CA ALA A 68 -11.51 -17.61 5.62
C ALA A 68 -12.62 -18.65 5.38
N ARG A 69 -12.33 -19.66 4.55
CA ARG A 69 -13.23 -20.81 4.33
C ARG A 69 -13.52 -21.57 5.62
N GLN A 70 -12.50 -21.78 6.47
CA GLN A 70 -12.68 -22.47 7.75
C GLN A 70 -13.51 -21.63 8.72
N CYS A 71 -13.21 -20.33 8.85
CA CYS A 71 -13.98 -19.42 9.69
C CYS A 71 -15.46 -19.38 9.29
N ALA A 72 -15.76 -19.33 7.98
CA ALA A 72 -17.15 -19.37 7.52
C ALA A 72 -17.85 -20.69 7.89
N ARG A 73 -17.17 -21.84 7.79
CA ARG A 73 -17.71 -23.15 8.20
C ARG A 73 -17.99 -23.19 9.70
N ASP A 74 -17.02 -22.77 10.51
CA ASP A 74 -17.12 -22.80 11.98
C ASP A 74 -18.26 -21.89 12.49
N ASN A 75 -18.65 -20.89 11.72
CA ASN A 75 -19.75 -19.98 12.03
C ASN A 75 -21.08 -20.33 11.32
N GLY A 76 -21.15 -21.45 10.59
CA GLY A 76 -22.37 -21.87 9.87
C GLY A 76 -22.76 -20.95 8.70
N LEU A 77 -21.79 -20.25 8.10
CA LEU A 77 -21.99 -19.26 7.03
C LEU A 77 -21.50 -19.75 5.66
N ALA A 78 -20.89 -20.94 5.59
CA ALA A 78 -20.23 -21.44 4.38
C ALA A 78 -21.16 -21.49 3.15
N ASP A 79 -22.44 -21.80 3.33
CA ASP A 79 -23.41 -21.90 2.23
C ASP A 79 -23.76 -20.55 1.59
N ARG A 80 -23.39 -19.44 2.22
CA ARG A 80 -23.69 -18.07 1.76
C ARG A 80 -22.48 -17.32 1.21
N ILE A 81 -21.30 -17.94 1.21
CA ILE A 81 -20.04 -17.29 0.85
C ILE A 81 -19.28 -18.15 -0.16
N THR A 82 -19.04 -17.61 -1.35
CA THR A 82 -18.12 -18.19 -2.33
C THR A 82 -16.75 -17.50 -2.24
N PHE A 83 -15.72 -18.30 -2.00
CA PHE A 83 -14.33 -17.83 -1.84
C PHE A 83 -13.52 -18.01 -3.12
N HIS A 84 -13.07 -16.90 -3.69
CA HIS A 84 -12.30 -16.83 -4.92
C HIS A 84 -10.83 -16.55 -4.62
N GLN A 85 -9.98 -17.57 -4.78
CA GLN A 85 -8.53 -17.41 -4.60
C GLN A 85 -7.88 -16.84 -5.86
N THR A 86 -8.09 -15.55 -6.11
CA THR A 86 -7.65 -14.86 -7.32
C THR A 86 -7.57 -13.35 -7.09
N VAL A 87 -7.11 -12.62 -8.09
CA VAL A 87 -7.26 -11.15 -8.17
C VAL A 87 -8.58 -10.80 -8.86
N SER A 88 -9.21 -9.69 -8.45
CA SER A 88 -10.52 -9.26 -8.99
C SER A 88 -10.50 -9.03 -10.51
N SER A 89 -9.37 -8.60 -11.06
CA SER A 89 -9.17 -8.41 -12.51
C SER A 89 -9.32 -9.69 -13.34
N ARG A 90 -9.18 -10.87 -12.72
CA ARG A 90 -9.40 -12.18 -13.35
C ARG A 90 -10.73 -12.83 -12.96
N LEU A 91 -11.51 -12.18 -12.11
CA LEU A 91 -12.79 -12.69 -11.66
C LEU A 91 -13.90 -12.36 -12.66
N SER A 92 -14.77 -13.34 -12.86
CA SER A 92 -16.11 -13.17 -13.42
C SER A 92 -17.12 -13.65 -12.38
N LEU A 93 -18.26 -12.97 -12.30
CA LEU A 93 -19.36 -13.35 -11.41
C LEU A 93 -20.56 -13.84 -12.22
N PRO A 94 -21.31 -14.83 -11.72
CA PRO A 94 -22.54 -15.29 -12.36
C PRO A 94 -23.63 -14.20 -12.37
N GLU A 95 -23.63 -13.35 -11.35
CA GLU A 95 -24.47 -12.15 -11.25
C GLU A 95 -23.62 -10.97 -10.73
N ARG A 96 -23.95 -9.74 -11.13
CA ARG A 96 -23.25 -8.55 -10.64
C ARG A 96 -23.66 -8.27 -9.19
N ALA A 97 -22.70 -7.89 -8.36
CA ALA A 97 -22.93 -7.51 -6.97
C ALA A 97 -23.52 -6.10 -6.86
N ASN A 98 -24.39 -5.87 -5.88
CA ASN A 98 -24.97 -4.54 -5.59
C ASN A 98 -24.40 -3.92 -4.30
N VAL A 99 -23.44 -4.58 -3.63
CA VAL A 99 -22.67 -4.01 -2.52
C VAL A 99 -21.18 -4.34 -2.69
N LEU A 100 -20.30 -3.37 -2.48
CA LEU A 100 -18.85 -3.55 -2.45
C LEU A 100 -18.29 -3.28 -1.05
N ILE A 101 -17.55 -4.26 -0.53
CA ILE A 101 -16.70 -4.13 0.66
C ILE A 101 -15.24 -4.16 0.20
N GLU A 102 -14.43 -3.20 0.65
CA GLU A 102 -12.98 -3.24 0.47
C GLU A 102 -12.29 -2.60 1.66
N ASP A 103 -11.13 -3.12 2.02
CA ASP A 103 -10.18 -2.42 2.87
C ASP A 103 -8.73 -2.73 2.43
N MET A 104 -8.32 -2.12 1.33
CA MET A 104 -7.01 -2.38 0.70
C MET A 104 -6.00 -1.25 0.92
N ARG A 105 -6.17 -0.47 1.99
CA ARG A 105 -5.35 0.71 2.30
C ARG A 105 -4.00 0.34 2.94
N GLY A 106 -3.00 1.17 2.67
CA GLY A 106 -1.71 1.17 3.39
C GLY A 106 -1.69 2.27 4.46
N ALA A 107 -0.52 2.85 4.72
CA ALA A 107 -0.42 4.08 5.53
C ALA A 107 -1.15 5.27 4.89
N MET A 108 -1.35 5.21 3.57
CA MET A 108 -2.19 6.08 2.78
C MET A 108 -3.06 5.23 1.84
N PRO A 109 -4.18 5.76 1.32
CA PRO A 109 -5.09 5.00 0.44
C PRO A 109 -4.46 4.58 -0.90
N CYS A 110 -3.51 5.39 -1.38
CA CYS A 110 -2.69 5.11 -2.56
C CYS A 110 -1.67 3.99 -2.23
N PHE A 111 -2.11 2.74 -2.34
CA PHE A 111 -1.33 1.56 -2.00
C PHE A 111 -1.54 0.48 -3.07
N LYS A 112 -0.46 0.04 -3.71
CA LYS A 112 -0.49 -0.97 -4.75
C LYS A 112 -1.55 -0.66 -5.82
N THR A 113 -2.41 -1.63 -6.17
CA THR A 113 -3.45 -1.53 -7.19
C THR A 113 -4.81 -1.10 -6.67
N HIS A 114 -4.93 -0.73 -5.38
CA HIS A 114 -6.21 -0.50 -4.72
C HIS A 114 -7.23 0.32 -5.54
N LEU A 115 -6.84 1.53 -5.99
CA LEU A 115 -7.77 2.39 -6.74
C LEU A 115 -8.16 1.81 -8.11
N LEU A 116 -7.26 1.05 -8.76
CA LEU A 116 -7.56 0.34 -10.01
C LEU A 116 -8.52 -0.82 -9.76
N ASP A 117 -8.30 -1.60 -8.71
CA ASP A 117 -9.12 -2.76 -8.40
C ASP A 117 -10.56 -2.35 -8.08
N VAL A 118 -10.76 -1.22 -7.39
CA VAL A 118 -12.09 -0.67 -7.14
C VAL A 118 -12.74 -0.13 -8.42
N ALA A 119 -11.99 0.62 -9.24
CA ALA A 119 -12.52 1.16 -10.49
C ALA A 119 -12.93 0.03 -11.47
N ASP A 120 -12.10 -1.01 -11.57
CA ASP A 120 -12.33 -2.18 -12.40
C ASP A 120 -13.52 -3.03 -11.90
N ALA A 121 -13.59 -3.30 -10.59
CA ALA A 121 -14.72 -3.99 -9.99
C ALA A 121 -16.03 -3.23 -10.22
N ARG A 122 -16.04 -1.90 -10.06
CA ARG A 122 -17.23 -1.06 -10.33
C ARG A 122 -17.69 -1.19 -11.79
N ALA A 123 -16.77 -1.23 -12.74
CA ALA A 123 -17.11 -1.34 -14.16
C ALA A 123 -17.64 -2.74 -14.53
N ARG A 124 -17.02 -3.80 -14.03
CA ARG A 124 -17.27 -5.18 -14.51
C ARG A 124 -18.12 -6.03 -13.58
N LEU A 125 -17.98 -5.86 -12.27
CA LEU A 125 -18.48 -6.79 -11.26
C LEU A 125 -19.68 -6.22 -10.46
N LEU A 126 -19.87 -4.90 -10.47
CA LEU A 126 -20.95 -4.24 -9.73
C LEU A 126 -22.11 -3.81 -10.61
N THR A 127 -23.31 -3.69 -10.03
CA THR A 127 -24.43 -2.98 -10.64
C THR A 127 -24.16 -1.46 -10.65
N PRO A 128 -24.78 -0.68 -11.56
CA PRO A 128 -24.55 0.77 -11.63
C PRO A 128 -24.96 1.53 -10.36
N ASP A 129 -25.90 0.99 -9.59
CA ASP A 129 -26.46 1.52 -8.35
C ASP A 129 -25.85 0.88 -7.08
N ALA A 130 -24.76 0.12 -7.24
CA ALA A 130 -24.16 -0.60 -6.13
C ALA A 130 -23.73 0.33 -4.98
N THR A 131 -23.99 -0.11 -3.74
CA THR A 131 -23.55 0.59 -2.54
C THR A 131 -22.09 0.23 -2.23
N LEU A 132 -21.22 1.22 -2.17
CA LEU A 132 -19.84 1.04 -1.72
C LEU A 132 -19.77 1.34 -0.22
N ILE A 133 -19.25 0.41 0.59
CA ILE A 133 -19.04 0.63 2.01
C ILE A 133 -18.05 1.76 2.24
N CYS A 134 -16.95 1.79 1.49
CA CYS A 134 -16.01 2.90 1.49
C CYS A 134 -16.48 3.97 0.49
N GLN A 135 -16.81 5.16 0.98
CA GLN A 135 -17.39 6.22 0.16
C GLN A 135 -16.33 7.22 -0.29
N ARG A 136 -15.50 7.66 0.65
CA ARG A 136 -14.51 8.71 0.39
C ARG A 136 -13.32 8.60 1.35
N ASP A 137 -12.12 8.84 0.85
CA ASP A 137 -10.97 9.13 1.69
C ASP A 137 -10.56 10.60 1.53
N THR A 138 -10.39 11.31 2.65
CA THR A 138 -9.82 12.67 2.70
C THR A 138 -8.38 12.57 3.19
N LEU A 139 -7.42 13.08 2.41
CA LEU A 139 -6.00 12.93 2.67
C LEU A 139 -5.45 14.23 3.25
N PHE A 140 -4.83 14.15 4.42
CA PHE A 140 -4.36 15.29 5.19
C PHE A 140 -2.84 15.41 5.18
N VAL A 141 -2.36 16.64 5.35
CA VAL A 141 -0.96 16.96 5.55
C VAL A 141 -0.82 18.06 6.60
N THR A 142 0.26 18.00 7.37
CA THR A 142 0.74 19.11 8.21
C THR A 142 2.27 19.13 8.26
N VAL A 143 2.85 20.21 8.78
CA VAL A 143 4.28 20.31 9.10
C VAL A 143 4.50 19.75 10.50
N ALA A 144 5.59 19.00 10.69
CA ALA A 144 5.87 18.37 11.98
C ALA A 144 7.33 18.53 12.45
N GLU A 145 7.48 18.69 13.77
CA GLU A 145 8.72 18.68 14.54
C GLU A 145 9.02 17.26 15.01
N SER A 146 9.44 16.38 14.11
CA SER A 146 9.85 15.02 14.50
C SER A 146 11.36 14.81 14.37
N GLU A 147 12.11 15.25 15.39
CA GLU A 147 13.57 15.08 15.44
C GLU A 147 13.94 13.59 15.39
N LYS A 148 13.19 12.75 16.11
CA LYS A 148 13.40 11.30 16.14
C LYS A 148 13.37 10.70 14.74
N GLN A 149 12.35 11.04 13.94
CA GLN A 149 12.23 10.53 12.58
C GLN A 149 13.29 11.14 11.66
N SER A 150 13.57 12.43 11.80
CA SER A 150 14.68 13.08 11.08
C SER A 150 16.01 12.38 11.31
N ARG A 151 16.34 12.07 12.57
CA ARG A 151 17.57 11.35 12.92
C ARG A 151 17.60 9.94 12.37
N HIS A 152 16.47 9.23 12.35
CA HIS A 152 16.40 7.90 11.74
C HIS A 152 16.75 7.93 10.25
N VAL A 153 16.35 8.98 9.53
CA VAL A 153 16.63 9.15 8.10
C VAL A 153 18.07 9.63 7.85
N HIS A 154 18.56 10.60 8.62
CA HIS A 154 19.79 11.32 8.31
C HIS A 154 21.04 10.79 9.03
N ALA A 155 20.93 10.43 10.31
CA ALA A 155 22.10 10.07 11.13
C ALA A 155 22.89 8.85 10.65
N PRO A 156 22.29 7.81 10.02
CA PRO A 156 23.06 6.68 9.48
C PRO A 156 24.09 7.09 8.42
N TRP A 157 23.86 8.23 7.76
CA TRP A 157 24.69 8.76 6.67
C TRP A 157 25.64 9.88 7.14
N ASP A 158 25.73 10.11 8.45
CA ASP A 158 26.79 10.93 9.02
C ASP A 158 28.08 10.07 9.16
N GLY A 159 28.98 10.25 8.19
CA GLY A 159 30.26 9.57 8.15
C GLY A 159 31.36 10.23 8.98
N SER A 160 31.11 11.38 9.62
CA SER A 160 32.12 12.17 10.33
C SER A 160 32.85 11.36 11.41
N ARG A 161 32.14 10.52 12.17
CA ARG A 161 32.69 9.61 13.18
C ARG A 161 33.70 8.58 12.61
N TRP A 162 33.65 8.34 11.31
CA TRP A 162 34.53 7.42 10.59
C TRP A 162 35.53 8.14 9.67
N GLY A 163 35.52 9.48 9.64
CA GLY A 163 36.33 10.26 8.70
C GLY A 163 35.94 10.08 7.23
N LEU A 164 34.68 9.72 6.95
CA LEU A 164 34.18 9.49 5.60
C LEU A 164 33.16 10.55 5.18
N ASP A 165 33.24 11.00 3.93
CA ASP A 165 32.18 11.77 3.29
C ASP A 165 31.13 10.83 2.69
N LEU A 166 29.97 10.76 3.32
CA LEU A 166 28.82 9.98 2.85
C LEU A 166 27.74 10.86 2.20
N GLY A 167 28.10 12.10 1.80
CA GLY A 167 27.20 13.08 1.23
C GLY A 167 26.47 12.59 -0.03
N ALA A 168 27.08 11.68 -0.80
CA ALA A 168 26.43 11.05 -1.95
C ALA A 168 25.15 10.28 -1.56
N VAL A 169 25.16 9.57 -0.44
CA VAL A 169 23.99 8.81 0.05
C VAL A 169 23.07 9.70 0.88
N ALA A 170 23.65 10.59 1.70
CA ALA A 170 22.88 11.51 2.54
C ALA A 170 21.91 12.39 1.71
N ARG A 171 22.27 12.78 0.48
CA ARG A 171 21.38 13.53 -0.43
C ARG A 171 20.17 12.72 -0.91
N LEU A 172 20.28 11.39 -0.98
CA LEU A 172 19.20 10.51 -1.42
C LEU A 172 18.28 10.12 -0.26
N ALA A 173 18.83 10.01 0.96
CA ALA A 173 18.12 9.55 2.16
C ALA A 173 16.74 10.20 2.42
N PRO A 174 16.55 11.54 2.35
CA PRO A 174 15.26 12.16 2.63
C PRO A 174 14.21 11.90 1.54
N ASN A 175 14.58 11.34 0.40
CA ASN A 175 13.67 11.02 -0.71
C ASN A 175 12.96 9.68 -0.51
N CYS A 176 12.38 9.47 0.68
CA CYS A 176 11.67 8.24 1.02
C CYS A 176 10.29 8.52 1.63
N PHE A 177 9.35 7.61 1.36
CA PHE A 177 8.07 7.57 2.03
C PHE A 177 8.19 6.64 3.24
N THR A 178 8.05 7.18 4.46
CA THR A 178 8.26 6.39 5.69
C THR A 178 6.96 6.23 6.47
N LYS A 179 6.71 5.02 6.96
CA LYS A 179 5.61 4.77 7.91
C LYS A 179 6.06 5.22 9.30
N HIS A 180 5.62 6.39 9.72
CA HIS A 180 5.94 7.00 11.00
C HIS A 180 4.75 7.81 11.50
N ARG A 181 4.32 7.56 12.74
CA ARG A 181 3.23 8.28 13.38
C ARG A 181 3.79 9.36 14.28
N CYS A 182 3.62 10.62 13.86
CA CYS A 182 3.87 11.75 14.73
C CYS A 182 2.91 11.76 15.91
N ALA A 183 3.38 12.28 17.03
CA ALA A 183 2.57 12.53 18.20
C ALA A 183 1.89 13.92 18.07
N PRO A 184 0.71 14.15 18.70
CA PRO A 184 -0.04 15.40 18.53
C PRO A 184 0.76 16.69 18.77
N GLU A 185 1.68 16.66 19.73
CA GLU A 185 2.53 17.81 20.09
C GLU A 185 3.62 18.11 19.05
N GLU A 186 4.00 17.13 18.23
CA GLU A 186 4.93 17.31 17.11
C GLU A 186 4.28 18.07 15.94
N VAL A 187 2.96 18.27 15.92
CA VAL A 187 2.26 19.02 14.86
C VAL A 187 2.49 20.53 15.02
N LEU A 188 2.96 21.18 13.94
CA LEU A 188 3.33 22.60 13.93
C LEU A 188 2.34 23.52 13.23
N ALA A 189 1.41 22.96 12.46
CA ALA A 189 0.40 23.71 11.73
C ALA A 189 -0.96 23.01 11.82
N GLU A 190 -2.03 23.77 11.70
CA GLU A 190 -3.36 23.16 11.54
C GLU A 190 -3.37 22.25 10.30
N PRO A 191 -3.79 20.99 10.42
CA PRO A 191 -3.81 20.08 9.29
C PRO A 191 -4.76 20.53 8.19
N ARG A 192 -4.38 20.28 6.93
CA ARG A 192 -5.22 20.60 5.78
C ARG A 192 -5.35 19.39 4.87
N ALA A 193 -6.56 19.22 4.33
CA ALA A 193 -6.78 18.26 3.25
C ALA A 193 -6.03 18.73 2.01
N TRP A 194 -5.23 17.84 1.41
CA TRP A 194 -4.52 18.12 0.16
C TRP A 194 -5.16 17.42 -1.03
N ALA A 195 -5.94 16.35 -0.81
CA ALA A 195 -6.70 15.65 -1.84
C ALA A 195 -7.88 14.87 -1.23
N GLU A 196 -8.81 14.48 -2.09
CA GLU A 196 -9.89 13.55 -1.78
C GLU A 196 -10.00 12.46 -2.85
N ILE A 197 -10.34 11.25 -2.43
CA ILE A 197 -10.63 10.12 -3.31
C ILE A 197 -12.10 9.77 -3.12
N HIS A 198 -12.88 9.84 -4.19
CA HIS A 198 -14.30 9.51 -4.20
C HIS A 198 -14.49 8.16 -4.87
N TYR A 199 -14.69 7.10 -4.09
CA TYR A 199 -14.75 5.72 -4.60
C TYR A 199 -15.88 5.44 -5.60
N PRO A 200 -17.07 6.07 -5.50
CA PRO A 200 -18.11 5.91 -6.52
C PRO A 200 -17.70 6.40 -7.92
N THR A 201 -16.73 7.31 -8.02
CA THR A 201 -16.38 7.97 -9.30
C THR A 201 -14.91 7.82 -9.70
N VAL A 202 -14.02 7.37 -8.82
CA VAL A 202 -12.59 7.22 -9.10
C VAL A 202 -12.36 6.29 -10.29
N SER A 203 -11.63 6.77 -11.31
CA SER A 203 -11.34 6.02 -12.54
C SER A 203 -9.85 6.04 -12.90
N ALA A 204 -9.13 7.07 -12.46
CA ALA A 204 -7.69 7.16 -12.59
C ALA A 204 -7.02 6.80 -11.26
N PRO A 205 -5.89 6.07 -11.28
CA PRO A 205 -5.20 5.70 -10.05
C PRO A 205 -4.35 6.83 -9.50
N HIS A 206 -4.17 7.96 -10.21
CA HIS A 206 -3.30 9.05 -9.77
C HIS A 206 -4.04 10.03 -8.87
N VAL A 207 -3.41 10.42 -7.77
CA VAL A 207 -3.93 11.44 -6.86
C VAL A 207 -2.95 12.60 -6.83
N ARG A 208 -3.44 13.82 -7.05
CA ARG A 208 -2.64 15.04 -7.08
C ARG A 208 -3.33 16.11 -6.29
N GLY A 209 -2.55 16.94 -5.60
CA GLY A 209 -3.10 18.04 -4.85
C GLY A 209 -2.06 18.84 -4.10
N GLY A 210 -2.53 19.60 -3.12
CA GLY A 210 -1.70 20.49 -2.35
C GLY A 210 -2.49 21.21 -1.28
N ALA A 211 -1.77 21.82 -0.35
CA ALA A 211 -2.33 22.58 0.74
C ALA A 211 -1.42 23.75 1.10
N GLU A 212 -2.01 24.78 1.68
CA GLU A 212 -1.27 25.84 2.36
C GLU A 212 -1.51 25.71 3.86
N LEU A 213 -0.42 25.67 4.61
CA LEU A 213 -0.39 25.46 6.05
C LEU A 213 0.12 26.73 6.73
N THR A 214 -0.46 27.10 7.85
CA THR A 214 0.02 28.21 8.69
C THR A 214 0.60 27.66 9.97
N VAL A 215 1.87 27.97 10.22
CA VAL A 215 2.59 27.52 11.43
C VAL A 215 2.02 28.23 12.65
N THR A 216 1.71 27.48 13.71
CA THR A 216 1.05 27.99 14.91
C THR A 216 2.03 28.39 16.02
N ARG A 217 3.26 27.85 15.99
CA ARG A 217 4.30 28.11 16.99
C ARG A 217 5.70 28.08 16.40
N ALA A 218 6.63 28.80 17.03
CA ALA A 218 8.04 28.69 16.68
C ALA A 218 8.60 27.31 17.05
N ALA A 219 9.33 26.69 16.13
CA ALA A 219 9.84 25.32 16.26
C ALA A 219 10.87 24.99 15.17
N THR A 220 11.53 23.84 15.28
CA THR A 220 12.32 23.30 14.16
C THR A 220 11.53 22.21 13.44
N ALA A 221 11.09 22.51 12.22
CA ALA A 221 10.36 21.57 11.39
C ALA A 221 11.30 20.56 10.72
N HIS A 222 10.88 19.30 10.68
CA HIS A 222 11.67 18.19 10.16
C HIS A 222 11.08 17.54 8.90
N GLY A 223 9.86 17.91 8.52
CA GLY A 223 9.18 17.34 7.36
C GLY A 223 7.66 17.49 7.42
N LEU A 224 7.00 16.69 6.59
CA LEU A 224 5.54 16.63 6.48
C LEU A 224 5.01 15.34 7.11
N ALA A 225 3.97 15.45 7.93
CA ALA A 225 3.19 14.30 8.41
C ALA A 225 1.91 14.17 7.58
N LEU A 226 1.60 12.95 7.15
CA LEU A 226 0.47 12.63 6.28
C LEU A 226 -0.37 11.50 6.88
N TRP A 227 -1.69 11.61 6.73
CA TRP A 227 -2.65 10.60 7.15
C TRP A 227 -3.93 10.75 6.32
N PHE A 228 -4.94 9.93 6.58
CA PHE A 228 -6.24 10.01 5.93
C PHE A 228 -7.39 9.82 6.93
N GLU A 229 -8.57 10.26 6.50
CA GLU A 229 -9.84 9.88 7.10
C GLU A 229 -10.69 9.19 6.02
N ALA A 230 -11.15 7.97 6.30
CA ALA A 230 -12.05 7.22 5.45
C ALA A 230 -13.48 7.38 5.96
N GLY A 231 -14.35 7.93 5.12
CA GLY A 231 -15.78 7.98 5.31
C GLY A 231 -16.44 6.70 4.77
N LEU A 232 -17.16 6.01 5.64
CA LEU A 232 -17.87 4.78 5.34
C LEU A 232 -19.39 5.05 5.23
N PHE A 233 -20.09 4.10 4.60
CA PHE A 233 -21.54 4.11 4.49
C PHE A 233 -22.21 4.27 5.86
N GLY A 234 -23.26 5.08 5.94
CA GLY A 234 -23.97 5.35 7.19
C GLY A 234 -23.31 6.38 8.10
N GLY A 235 -22.28 7.09 7.60
CA GLY A 235 -21.62 8.18 8.33
C GLY A 235 -20.57 7.71 9.33
N PHE A 236 -20.22 6.41 9.34
CA PHE A 236 -19.09 5.91 10.12
C PHE A 236 -17.78 6.37 9.51
N ARG A 237 -16.73 6.47 10.33
CA ARG A 237 -15.41 6.92 9.87
C ARG A 237 -14.28 6.13 10.48
N ILE A 238 -13.16 6.12 9.77
CA ILE A 238 -11.88 5.62 10.24
C ILE A 238 -10.84 6.71 10.03
N SER A 239 -9.98 6.97 11.01
CA SER A 239 -8.90 7.94 10.88
C SER A 239 -7.63 7.43 11.52
N ASN A 240 -6.50 7.62 10.84
CA ASN A 240 -5.16 7.35 11.34
C ASN A 240 -4.41 8.64 11.71
N ALA A 241 -5.15 9.71 12.03
CA ALA A 241 -4.59 10.98 12.45
C ALA A 241 -3.71 10.85 13.71
N PRO A 242 -2.71 11.75 13.90
CA PRO A 242 -1.92 11.82 15.12
C PRO A 242 -2.73 11.95 16.42
N THR A 243 -3.94 12.51 16.35
CA THR A 243 -4.85 12.71 17.48
C THR A 243 -5.72 11.50 17.82
N GLU A 244 -5.80 10.51 16.93
CA GLU A 244 -6.62 9.31 17.10
C GLU A 244 -5.82 8.18 17.76
N PRO A 245 -6.45 7.18 18.40
CA PRO A 245 -5.76 5.99 18.88
C PRO A 245 -4.88 5.33 17.81
N LYS A 246 -3.87 4.56 18.25
CA LYS A 246 -2.93 3.91 17.32
C LYS A 246 -3.67 2.97 16.37
N HIS A 247 -3.59 3.28 15.09
CA HIS A 247 -4.23 2.54 14.02
C HIS A 247 -3.26 1.60 13.30
N THR A 248 -3.73 0.44 12.80
CA THR A 248 -2.95 -0.57 12.09
C THR A 248 -2.31 -0.06 10.79
N TYR A 249 -3.00 0.85 10.08
CA TYR A 249 -2.46 1.55 8.92
C TYR A 249 -1.17 2.33 9.25
N GLY A 250 -1.01 2.77 10.51
CA GLY A 250 -0.05 3.81 10.90
C GLY A 250 -0.30 5.10 10.13
N SER A 251 0.69 5.97 10.04
CA SER A 251 0.64 7.17 9.20
C SER A 251 2.01 7.39 8.55
N ALA A 252 2.11 8.38 7.67
CA ALA A 252 3.29 8.60 6.85
C ALA A 252 4.03 9.88 7.22
N PHE A 253 5.34 9.86 7.01
CA PHE A 253 6.20 11.02 7.19
C PHE A 253 7.15 11.17 6.00
N LEU A 254 7.27 12.40 5.51
CA LEU A 254 8.18 12.81 4.45
C LEU A 254 9.22 13.77 5.04
N SER A 255 10.42 13.26 5.32
CA SER A 255 11.47 14.06 5.94
C SER A 255 12.01 15.11 4.96
N TRP A 256 12.20 16.34 5.44
CA TRP A 256 12.90 17.36 4.67
C TRP A 256 14.41 17.10 4.66
N PRO A 257 15.14 17.55 3.62
CA PRO A 257 16.58 17.39 3.52
C PRO A 257 17.35 18.13 4.62
N ALA A 258 16.76 19.18 5.18
CA ALA A 258 17.35 19.96 6.26
C ALA A 258 16.27 20.35 7.29
N PRO A 259 16.56 20.28 8.60
CA PRO A 259 15.72 20.89 9.63
C PRO A 259 15.54 22.39 9.35
N THR A 260 14.31 22.87 9.42
CA THR A 260 13.96 24.26 9.06
C THR A 260 13.38 24.99 10.26
N PRO A 261 14.05 26.04 10.78
CA PRO A 261 13.47 26.88 11.83
C PRO A 261 12.27 27.66 11.31
N LEU A 262 11.11 27.45 11.94
CA LEU A 262 9.86 28.13 11.62
C LEU A 262 9.43 29.05 12.77
N LEU A 263 8.70 30.11 12.42
CA LEU A 263 8.03 31.01 13.35
C LEU A 263 6.51 30.88 13.21
N ALA A 264 5.78 31.27 14.26
CA ALA A 264 4.34 31.41 14.17
C ALA A 264 3.98 32.40 13.05
N GLY A 265 3.01 32.02 12.20
CA GLY A 265 2.60 32.79 11.03
C GLY A 265 3.35 32.47 9.73
N ASP A 266 4.47 31.71 9.78
CA ASP A 266 5.11 31.22 8.55
C ASP A 266 4.11 30.38 7.73
N ARG A 267 4.05 30.61 6.41
CA ARG A 267 3.20 29.86 5.48
C ARG A 267 4.02 28.75 4.81
N VAL A 268 3.49 27.54 4.77
CA VAL A 268 4.10 26.40 4.09
C VAL A 268 3.18 25.92 2.98
N GLU A 269 3.58 26.19 1.74
CA GLU A 269 2.91 25.69 0.54
C GLU A 269 3.41 24.28 0.26
N VAL A 270 2.48 23.32 0.14
CA VAL A 270 2.78 21.91 -0.12
C VAL A 270 2.10 21.48 -1.42
N ARG A 271 2.84 20.78 -2.28
CA ARG A 271 2.26 19.99 -3.39
C ARG A 271 2.62 18.54 -3.22
N LEU A 272 1.66 17.66 -3.47
CA LEU A 272 1.76 16.22 -3.29
C LEU A 272 1.14 15.49 -4.47
N ASP A 273 1.89 14.56 -5.06
CA ASP A 273 1.42 13.68 -6.11
C ASP A 273 1.72 12.23 -5.75
N ALA A 274 0.70 11.37 -5.76
CA ALA A 274 0.83 9.93 -5.73
C ALA A 274 0.55 9.39 -7.14
N LEU A 275 1.59 8.94 -7.84
CA LEU A 275 1.53 8.50 -9.23
C LEU A 275 1.70 6.99 -9.32
N PHE A 276 0.65 6.26 -9.67
CA PHE A 276 0.75 4.82 -9.92
C PHE A 276 1.70 4.49 -11.08
N THR A 277 2.57 3.49 -10.88
CA THR A 277 3.64 3.09 -11.82
C THR A 277 3.55 1.63 -12.29
N GLY A 278 2.39 0.99 -12.14
CA GLY A 278 2.13 -0.38 -12.58
C GLY A 278 2.08 -1.41 -11.45
N GLU A 279 2.87 -1.20 -10.39
CA GLU A 279 2.88 -2.07 -9.21
C GLU A 279 2.54 -1.32 -7.92
N ASP A 280 3.03 -0.09 -7.79
CA ASP A 280 2.80 0.79 -6.63
C ASP A 280 2.95 2.26 -7.03
N TYR A 281 2.89 3.14 -6.03
CA TYR A 281 2.91 4.58 -6.17
C TYR A 281 4.30 5.21 -6.05
N GLU A 282 4.57 6.10 -6.99
CA GLU A 282 5.66 7.07 -6.95
C GLU A 282 5.16 8.36 -6.29
N TRP A 283 5.72 8.69 -5.13
CA TRP A 283 5.35 9.89 -4.37
C TRP A 283 6.27 11.05 -4.73
N ASN A 284 5.68 12.18 -5.11
CA ASN A 284 6.39 13.43 -5.35
C ASN A 284 5.86 14.47 -4.38
N TRP A 285 6.77 15.25 -3.78
CA TRP A 285 6.38 16.35 -2.92
C TRP A 285 7.28 17.55 -3.10
N ALA A 286 6.68 18.72 -2.94
CA ALA A 286 7.37 19.99 -2.89
C ALA A 286 6.86 20.80 -1.72
N SER A 287 7.76 21.48 -1.03
CA SER A 287 7.44 22.38 0.08
C SER A 287 8.13 23.72 -0.15
N THR A 288 7.38 24.82 0.01
CA THR A 288 7.94 26.18 0.01
C THR A 288 7.52 26.87 1.29
N VAL A 289 8.50 27.29 2.10
CA VAL A 289 8.28 28.01 3.34
C VAL A 289 8.43 29.51 3.08
N ARG A 290 7.43 30.29 3.44
CA ARG A 290 7.39 31.75 3.29
C ARG A 290 7.19 32.42 4.64
N ARG A 291 7.88 33.54 4.81
CA ARG A 291 7.73 34.43 5.96
C ARG A 291 7.35 35.80 5.48
N ASP A 292 6.34 36.39 6.10
CA ASP A 292 5.93 37.75 5.78
C ASP A 292 7.08 38.72 6.04
N GLY A 293 7.30 39.65 5.10
CA GLY A 293 8.42 40.60 5.12
C GLY A 293 9.70 40.12 4.43
N LEU A 294 9.79 38.84 4.02
CA LEU A 294 10.89 38.35 3.18
C LEU A 294 10.45 38.22 1.71
N ALA A 295 11.28 38.74 0.80
CA ALA A 295 11.03 38.61 -0.65
C ALA A 295 11.25 37.17 -1.13
N GLU A 296 12.29 36.51 -0.63
CA GLU A 296 12.64 35.13 -0.96
C GLU A 296 12.07 34.14 0.06
N PRO A 297 11.74 32.90 -0.36
CA PRO A 297 11.33 31.84 0.56
C PRO A 297 12.42 31.53 1.59
N VAL A 298 12.01 31.20 2.81
CA VAL A 298 12.91 30.73 3.88
C VAL A 298 13.55 29.40 3.50
N ALA A 299 12.77 28.51 2.88
CA ALA A 299 13.24 27.23 2.39
C ALA A 299 12.39 26.75 1.20
N ARG A 300 13.00 25.95 0.33
CA ARG A 300 12.31 25.24 -0.75
C ARG A 300 12.88 23.85 -0.91
N PHE A 301 12.01 22.85 -0.91
CA PHE A 301 12.35 21.45 -1.10
C PHE A 301 11.52 20.87 -2.24
N LYS A 302 12.16 20.03 -3.06
CA LYS A 302 11.52 19.22 -4.08
C LYS A 302 12.12 17.83 -4.00
N GLN A 303 11.27 16.83 -3.77
CA GLN A 303 11.67 15.48 -3.43
C GLN A 303 10.73 14.48 -4.09
N SER A 304 11.20 13.26 -4.30
CA SER A 304 10.34 12.16 -4.72
C SER A 304 10.94 10.81 -4.37
N THR A 305 10.12 9.77 -4.22
CA THR A 305 10.63 8.42 -3.98
C THR A 305 11.57 7.92 -5.09
N PHE A 306 11.47 8.47 -6.30
CA PHE A 306 12.30 8.20 -7.45
C PHE A 306 13.70 8.74 -7.25
N GLN A 307 13.82 9.96 -6.69
CA GLN A 307 15.10 10.55 -6.33
C GLN A 307 15.80 9.78 -5.19
N GLY A 308 15.07 8.98 -4.42
CA GLY A 308 15.64 8.09 -3.40
C GLY A 308 16.15 6.75 -3.95
N ARG A 309 15.86 6.42 -5.22
CA ARG A 309 16.28 5.14 -5.80
C ARG A 309 17.72 5.21 -6.28
N VAL A 310 18.46 4.14 -6.01
CA VAL A 310 19.75 3.88 -6.65
C VAL A 310 19.47 3.15 -7.96
N VAL A 311 19.57 3.85 -9.08
CA VAL A 311 19.36 3.29 -10.42
C VAL A 311 20.61 3.52 -11.25
N THR A 312 21.14 2.46 -11.87
CA THR A 312 22.28 2.58 -12.78
C THR A 312 21.83 2.86 -14.22
N PRO A 313 22.69 3.42 -15.09
CA PRO A 313 22.41 3.52 -16.52
C PRO A 313 22.07 2.16 -17.15
N GLN A 314 22.67 1.07 -16.65
CA GLN A 314 22.38 -0.27 -17.12
C GLN A 314 20.95 -0.72 -16.75
N ASP A 315 20.46 -0.35 -15.56
CA ASP A 315 19.09 -0.64 -15.14
C ASP A 315 18.07 0.14 -15.98
N LEU A 316 18.35 1.41 -16.29
CA LEU A 316 17.51 2.21 -17.19
C LEU A 316 17.54 1.64 -18.62
N ALA A 317 18.72 1.27 -19.11
CA ALA A 317 18.87 0.65 -20.42
C ALA A 317 18.08 -0.66 -20.53
N ARG A 318 18.07 -1.50 -19.48
CA ARG A 318 17.27 -2.74 -19.43
C ARG A 318 15.77 -2.50 -19.48
N LYS A 319 15.29 -1.34 -19.00
CA LYS A 319 13.87 -0.94 -19.02
C LYS A 319 13.46 -0.27 -20.32
N ALA A 320 14.39 0.14 -21.17
CA ALA A 320 14.08 0.82 -22.41
C ALA A 320 13.40 -0.13 -23.42
N GLY A 321 12.38 0.35 -24.14
CA GLY A 321 11.64 -0.47 -25.12
C GLY A 321 12.48 -0.97 -26.30
N ASN A 322 13.65 -0.37 -26.54
CA ASN A 322 14.63 -0.80 -27.54
C ASN A 322 15.73 -1.72 -26.98
N PHE A 323 15.66 -2.08 -25.69
CA PHE A 323 16.59 -3.03 -25.10
C PHE A 323 16.44 -4.39 -25.78
N ARG A 324 17.57 -4.99 -26.15
CA ARG A 324 17.61 -6.33 -26.77
C ARG A 324 18.09 -7.32 -25.72
N PRO A 325 17.19 -7.94 -24.93
CA PRO A 325 17.59 -8.90 -23.91
C PRO A 325 18.27 -10.11 -24.55
N ARG A 326 19.29 -10.65 -23.88
CA ARG A 326 19.93 -11.93 -24.21
C ARG A 326 19.73 -12.89 -23.05
N ARG A 327 19.50 -14.17 -23.34
CA ARG A 327 19.41 -15.20 -22.29
C ARG A 327 20.77 -15.39 -21.64
N GLY A 328 20.85 -15.13 -20.34
CA GLY A 328 21.98 -15.54 -19.51
C GLY A 328 21.76 -16.95 -18.96
N GLU A 329 22.74 -17.47 -18.22
CA GLU A 329 22.71 -18.81 -17.63
C GLU A 329 21.46 -19.05 -16.77
N ALA A 330 21.06 -18.08 -15.93
CA ALA A 330 19.85 -18.19 -15.11
C ALA A 330 18.56 -18.31 -15.95
N ALA A 331 18.50 -17.64 -17.10
CA ALA A 331 17.36 -17.72 -18.01
C ALA A 331 17.33 -19.06 -18.75
N GLU A 332 18.49 -19.61 -19.13
CA GLU A 332 18.62 -20.94 -19.71
C GLU A 332 18.23 -22.04 -18.71
N ALA A 333 18.65 -21.91 -17.45
CA ALA A 333 18.26 -22.81 -16.36
C ALA A 333 16.75 -22.77 -16.10
N GLN A 334 16.14 -21.58 -16.09
CA GLN A 334 14.69 -21.46 -15.96
C GLN A 334 13.95 -22.06 -17.16
N ARG A 335 14.41 -21.85 -18.39
CA ARG A 335 13.83 -22.49 -19.58
C ARG A 335 13.89 -24.02 -19.48
N PHE A 336 15.06 -24.57 -19.15
CA PHE A 336 15.27 -26.01 -18.99
C PHE A 336 14.29 -26.64 -18.00
N LEU A 337 14.04 -25.93 -16.89
CA LEU A 337 13.08 -26.36 -15.87
C LEU A 337 11.65 -26.30 -16.40
N LEU A 338 11.23 -25.18 -16.99
CA LEU A 338 9.87 -24.99 -17.52
C LEU A 338 9.52 -26.03 -18.59
N GLU A 339 10.46 -26.36 -19.48
CA GLU A 339 10.28 -27.41 -20.50
C GLU A 339 10.03 -28.81 -19.89
N ARG A 340 10.42 -29.03 -18.62
CA ARG A 340 10.26 -30.31 -17.90
C ARG A 340 9.14 -30.32 -16.88
N MET A 341 8.54 -29.17 -16.58
CA MET A 341 7.37 -29.06 -15.70
C MET A 341 6.10 -29.48 -16.44
N ASN A 342 6.00 -30.77 -16.77
CA ASN A 342 4.93 -31.37 -17.58
C ASN A 342 4.00 -32.29 -16.76
N GLY A 343 4.07 -32.23 -15.43
CA GLY A 343 3.28 -33.05 -14.51
C GLY A 343 3.78 -34.48 -14.30
N THR A 344 4.93 -34.88 -14.88
CA THR A 344 5.45 -36.25 -14.75
C THR A 344 6.64 -36.41 -13.81
N ALA A 345 7.45 -35.36 -13.64
CA ALA A 345 8.62 -35.36 -12.77
C ALA A 345 8.33 -34.67 -11.44
N THR A 346 8.82 -35.25 -10.35
CA THR A 346 8.79 -34.65 -9.01
C THR A 346 9.76 -33.47 -8.91
N ASN A 347 9.54 -32.59 -7.93
CA ASN A 347 10.47 -31.48 -7.66
C ASN A 347 11.91 -31.96 -7.40
N ALA A 348 12.08 -33.14 -6.79
CA ALA A 348 13.39 -33.73 -6.54
C ALA A 348 14.09 -34.18 -7.83
N GLU A 349 13.36 -34.82 -8.75
CA GLU A 349 13.89 -35.24 -10.06
C GLU A 349 14.23 -34.06 -10.94
N LEU A 350 13.38 -33.02 -10.95
CA LEU A 350 13.66 -31.76 -11.63
C LEU A 350 14.91 -31.07 -11.06
N ALA A 351 15.08 -31.08 -9.73
CA ALA A 351 16.25 -30.50 -9.08
C ALA A 351 17.54 -31.24 -9.45
N ALA A 352 17.52 -32.57 -9.44
CA ALA A 352 18.66 -33.38 -9.86
C ALA A 352 19.03 -33.11 -11.34
N ALA A 353 18.05 -33.04 -12.23
CA ALA A 353 18.27 -32.72 -13.64
C ALA A 353 18.82 -31.30 -13.84
N LEU A 354 18.29 -30.32 -13.11
CA LEU A 354 18.72 -28.92 -13.16
C LEU A 354 20.18 -28.78 -12.70
N ARG A 355 20.56 -29.46 -11.61
CA ARG A 355 21.93 -29.47 -11.10
C ARG A 355 22.89 -30.14 -12.06
N ALA A 356 22.50 -31.26 -12.66
CA ALA A 356 23.33 -31.97 -13.64
C ALA A 356 23.63 -31.10 -14.87
N GLN A 357 22.65 -30.30 -15.32
CA GLN A 357 22.78 -29.45 -16.50
C GLN A 357 23.49 -28.12 -16.23
N PHE A 358 23.35 -27.55 -15.03
CA PHE A 358 23.96 -26.28 -14.64
C PHE A 358 24.74 -26.38 -13.30
N PRO A 359 25.79 -27.22 -13.20
CA PRO A 359 26.51 -27.43 -11.94
C PRO A 359 27.08 -26.15 -11.28
N PRO A 360 27.63 -25.17 -12.03
CA PRO A 360 28.14 -23.93 -11.44
C PRO A 360 27.04 -23.06 -10.81
N ALA A 361 25.84 -23.09 -11.38
CA ALA A 361 24.69 -22.32 -10.89
C ALA A 361 24.02 -22.94 -9.65
N PHE A 362 24.17 -24.26 -9.47
CA PHE A 362 23.53 -25.02 -8.40
C PHE A 362 24.55 -25.86 -7.62
N PRO A 363 25.24 -25.28 -6.63
CA PRO A 363 26.34 -25.96 -5.92
C PRO A 363 25.86 -27.14 -5.06
N SER A 364 24.57 -27.21 -4.71
CA SER A 364 24.00 -28.27 -3.87
C SER A 364 22.60 -28.69 -4.35
N ASP A 365 22.17 -29.89 -3.94
CA ASP A 365 20.81 -30.37 -4.20
C ASP A 365 19.76 -29.47 -3.56
N ALA A 366 20.06 -28.92 -2.38
CA ALA A 366 19.19 -27.95 -1.72
C ALA A 366 19.01 -26.67 -2.54
N ALA A 367 20.08 -26.15 -3.18
CA ALA A 367 20.01 -24.96 -4.02
C ALA A 367 19.17 -25.22 -5.29
N ALA A 368 19.35 -26.39 -5.92
CA ALA A 368 18.56 -26.78 -7.08
C ALA A 368 17.08 -26.99 -6.72
N LEU A 369 16.80 -27.68 -5.60
CA LEU A 369 15.44 -27.92 -5.12
C LEU A 369 14.74 -26.61 -4.75
N ALA A 370 15.42 -25.71 -4.05
CA ALA A 370 14.88 -24.40 -3.72
C ALA A 370 14.47 -23.63 -4.98
N ARG A 371 15.27 -23.70 -6.05
CA ARG A 371 14.93 -23.07 -7.33
C ARG A 371 13.72 -23.73 -8.00
N VAL A 372 13.62 -25.05 -7.97
CA VAL A 372 12.46 -25.77 -8.52
C VAL A 372 11.19 -25.40 -7.77
N VAL A 373 11.23 -25.41 -6.44
CA VAL A 373 10.09 -25.02 -5.59
C VAL A 373 9.69 -23.56 -5.86
N GLU A 374 10.65 -22.63 -5.93
CA GLU A 374 10.37 -21.22 -6.22
C GLU A 374 9.64 -21.02 -7.56
N VAL A 375 9.99 -21.82 -8.58
CA VAL A 375 9.34 -21.76 -9.90
C VAL A 375 7.99 -22.47 -9.88
N ALA A 376 7.88 -23.62 -9.22
CA ALA A 376 6.63 -24.37 -9.07
C ALA A 376 5.57 -23.55 -8.32
N GLU A 377 5.94 -22.92 -7.21
CA GLU A 377 5.03 -22.05 -6.44
C GLU A 377 4.48 -20.87 -7.25
N LYS A 378 5.23 -20.41 -8.26
CA LYS A 378 4.84 -19.25 -9.08
C LYS A 378 4.08 -19.62 -10.35
N LEU A 379 4.38 -20.77 -10.95
CA LEU A 379 4.02 -21.08 -12.33
C LEU A 379 3.37 -22.46 -12.54
N ALA A 380 3.32 -23.33 -11.53
CA ALA A 380 2.57 -24.58 -11.64
C ALA A 380 1.05 -24.33 -11.45
N GLU A 381 0.23 -25.16 -12.10
CA GLU A 381 -1.24 -25.12 -12.04
C GLU A 381 -1.81 -26.09 -11.00
#